data_AF-A0A562LEF9-F1
#
_entry.id   AF-A0A562LEF9-F1
#
_cell.length_a   1.000
_cell.length_b   1.000
_cell.length_c   1.000
_cell.angle_alpha   90.00
_cell.angle_beta   90.00
_cell.angle_gamma   90.00
#
_symmetry.space_group_name_H-M   'P 1'
#
loop_
_entity.id
_entity.type
_entity.pdbx_description
1 polymer ?
#
loop_
_entity_poly.entity_id
_entity_poly.type
_entity_poly.pdbx_seq_one_letter_code
_entity_poly.pdbx_strand_id
1 'polypeptide(L)'
;MANTIEIKVPDIGGYDDVPVIEVLVAVGDSVAKDQGLVTLESDKATMEVPSSAAGVIRELKVKVGDKLSEGSVVAILESEGASEKAAEGKASPSPSPQPSSASEVPATKPPVAPSPAKPAEPAPQAAAASGRKADIECAIVVLGAGVGGYTAAFRAADLGLDTVLIERYPQLGGVCLNVGCIPSKALLHAAAVIEEAAHAADYGVDFGKPKIAIDKLRAYKEKVVGQLTKGLAGMSKQRKVRVLTGTAKFVSPNEMEVVVDGKPQLLRFEQCVIAAGSQPLKLPGFPWDDPRVMDSTDALELAETPKKLLVVGGGIIGLEMATVYRALGSQVTVVELADQLMPGADLDLVKPLADRLKKQGVAIHLKTKVVDAKAQKNGIACSFEGASEPADKVFDRVLVAVGRAPNGNKIDADKAGVRVGERGFIDVDRQMRSNVPHIFAVGDIIGQPMLAHKAAHEGKLAAEVAAGEKKEWIARVIPSVAFTDPEIAWVGVTETEAKAKGLSYGVGKFPWAASGRAIGIGRTEGFTKLIFDEATDRIIGAGIIGVHAGDLISELALAIEMGCEAADIGHTIHPHPTLGESVGMAAEVYEGTITDLYIPKRK
;
A
#
# COMPACT_ATOMS: atom_id res chain seq x y z
N MET A 1 -37.74 33.84 -12.84
CA MET A 1 -36.43 34.13 -13.48
C MET A 1 -35.38 33.64 -12.50
N ALA A 2 -34.56 32.67 -12.89
CA ALA A 2 -33.48 32.17 -12.06
C ALA A 2 -32.50 33.31 -11.76
N ASN A 3 -32.21 33.57 -10.49
CA ASN A 3 -31.19 34.56 -10.11
C ASN A 3 -29.82 33.91 -10.34
N THR A 4 -29.20 34.20 -11.48
CA THR A 4 -27.82 33.77 -11.78
C THR A 4 -26.81 34.77 -11.24
N ILE A 5 -25.78 34.28 -10.54
CA ILE A 5 -24.71 35.06 -9.91
C ILE A 5 -23.37 34.66 -10.56
N GLU A 6 -22.60 35.63 -11.04
CA GLU A 6 -21.22 35.39 -11.50
C GLU A 6 -20.26 35.41 -10.31
N ILE A 7 -19.47 34.35 -10.14
CA ILE A 7 -18.36 34.31 -9.19
C ILE A 7 -17.09 34.76 -9.86
N LYS A 8 -16.43 35.75 -9.25
CA LYS A 8 -15.20 36.36 -9.75
C LYS A 8 -14.04 36.10 -8.79
N VAL A 9 -12.83 36.05 -9.33
CA VAL A 9 -11.59 36.01 -8.53
C VAL A 9 -11.54 37.26 -7.64
N PRO A 10 -11.43 37.12 -6.31
CA PRO A 10 -11.30 38.27 -5.39
C PRO A 10 -9.93 38.95 -5.55
N ASP A 11 -9.70 40.03 -4.82
CA ASP A 11 -8.36 40.64 -4.72
C ASP A 11 -7.35 39.58 -4.24
N ILE A 12 -6.41 39.23 -5.10
CA ILE A 12 -5.36 38.26 -4.84
C ILE A 12 -4.03 38.90 -4.43
N GLY A 13 -4.01 40.20 -4.09
CA GLY A 13 -2.81 40.90 -3.62
C GLY A 13 -1.93 41.45 -4.75
N GLY A 14 -2.53 41.88 -5.86
CA GLY A 14 -1.84 42.52 -6.98
C GLY A 14 -1.07 41.58 -7.91
N TYR A 15 -1.37 40.28 -7.89
CA TYR A 15 -0.84 39.31 -8.86
C TYR A 15 -1.74 39.24 -10.10
N ASP A 16 -1.13 39.24 -11.27
CA ASP A 16 -1.80 39.04 -12.56
C ASP A 16 -1.43 37.67 -13.15
N ASP A 17 -2.32 37.11 -13.97
CA ASP A 17 -2.05 35.91 -14.79
C ASP A 17 -1.67 34.65 -13.97
N VAL A 18 -2.31 34.43 -12.82
CA VAL A 18 -2.01 33.31 -11.91
C VAL A 18 -2.63 32.00 -12.44
N PRO A 19 -1.86 30.91 -12.60
CA PRO A 19 -2.36 29.65 -13.15
C PRO A 19 -3.31 28.92 -12.18
N VAL A 20 -4.41 28.41 -12.73
CA VAL A 20 -5.32 27.47 -12.07
C VAL A 20 -4.64 26.11 -12.01
N ILE A 21 -4.32 25.63 -10.81
CA ILE A 21 -3.70 24.33 -10.60
C ILE A 21 -4.71 23.23 -10.30
N GLU A 22 -5.91 23.61 -9.83
CA GLU A 22 -6.97 22.68 -9.47
C GLU A 22 -8.35 23.34 -9.61
N VAL A 23 -9.34 22.55 -10.04
CA VAL A 23 -10.76 22.95 -10.04
C VAL A 23 -11.47 22.03 -9.04
N LEU A 24 -12.06 22.62 -8.00
CA LEU A 24 -12.55 21.93 -6.80
C LEU A 24 -14.03 21.51 -6.90
N VAL A 25 -14.72 21.92 -7.96
CA VAL A 25 -16.18 21.78 -8.14
C VAL A 25 -16.51 21.44 -9.60
N ALA A 26 -17.65 20.80 -9.83
CA ALA A 26 -18.18 20.48 -11.15
C ALA A 26 -19.51 21.20 -11.45
N VAL A 27 -19.87 21.26 -12.74
CA VAL A 27 -21.20 21.76 -13.15
C VAL A 27 -22.27 20.81 -12.61
N GLY A 28 -23.23 21.36 -11.86
CA GLY A 28 -24.28 20.61 -11.15
C GLY A 28 -24.05 20.50 -9.65
N ASP A 29 -22.87 20.85 -9.14
CA ASP A 29 -22.59 20.79 -7.70
C ASP A 29 -23.30 21.92 -6.94
N SER A 30 -23.79 21.60 -5.74
CA SER A 30 -24.26 22.59 -4.78
C SER A 30 -23.07 23.09 -3.97
N VAL A 31 -22.88 24.41 -3.94
CA VAL A 31 -21.78 25.05 -3.20
C VAL A 31 -22.31 25.98 -2.13
N ALA A 32 -21.66 25.99 -0.97
CA ALA A 32 -21.92 26.96 0.09
C ALA A 32 -21.22 28.29 -0.20
N LYS A 33 -21.69 29.37 0.43
CA LYS A 33 -20.95 30.63 0.47
C LYS A 33 -19.58 30.37 1.12
N ASP A 34 -18.54 30.98 0.57
CA ASP A 34 -17.14 30.89 0.98
C ASP A 34 -16.45 29.53 0.71
N GLN A 35 -17.14 28.58 0.05
CA GLN A 35 -16.55 27.31 -0.41
C GLN A 35 -15.58 27.55 -1.58
N GLY A 36 -14.38 26.95 -1.54
CA GLY A 36 -13.38 27.04 -2.62
C GLY A 36 -13.88 26.42 -3.92
N LEU A 37 -13.73 27.14 -5.04
CA LEU A 37 -14.12 26.70 -6.37
C LEU A 37 -12.92 26.28 -7.24
N VAL A 38 -11.82 27.01 -7.15
CA VAL A 38 -10.57 26.73 -7.85
C VAL A 38 -9.38 27.10 -6.99
N THR A 39 -8.25 26.45 -7.24
CA THR A 39 -6.97 26.74 -6.58
C THR A 39 -6.01 27.38 -7.58
N LEU A 40 -5.45 28.53 -7.21
CA LEU A 40 -4.46 29.29 -7.94
C LEU A 40 -3.09 29.12 -7.26
N GLU A 41 -2.01 29.03 -8.04
CA GLU A 41 -0.65 28.96 -7.51
C GLU A 41 0.25 30.02 -8.14
N SER A 42 0.83 30.88 -7.31
CA SER A 42 1.91 31.79 -7.69
C SER A 42 3.26 31.26 -7.22
N ASP A 43 4.34 31.96 -7.59
CA ASP A 43 5.70 31.69 -7.11
C ASP A 43 5.87 31.85 -5.58
N LYS A 44 4.89 32.46 -4.91
CA LYS A 44 4.97 32.79 -3.48
C LYS A 44 3.82 32.24 -2.63
N ALA A 45 2.68 31.87 -3.22
CA ALA A 45 1.52 31.42 -2.47
C ALA A 45 0.56 30.57 -3.31
N THR A 46 -0.14 29.67 -2.63
CA THR A 46 -1.31 28.95 -3.16
C THR A 46 -2.56 29.56 -2.54
N MET A 47 -3.55 29.91 -3.37
CA MET A 47 -4.78 30.60 -2.95
C MET A 47 -6.01 29.93 -3.55
N GLU A 48 -7.04 29.71 -2.75
CA GLU A 48 -8.33 29.24 -3.24
C GLU A 48 -9.26 30.43 -3.55
N VAL A 49 -10.00 30.34 -4.66
CA VAL A 49 -11.04 31.32 -5.00
C VAL A 49 -12.36 30.85 -4.38
N PRO A 50 -12.90 31.55 -3.36
CA PRO A 50 -14.13 31.17 -2.69
C PRO A 50 -15.38 31.58 -3.50
N SER A 51 -16.48 30.86 -3.30
CA SER A 51 -17.80 31.25 -3.80
C SER A 51 -18.36 32.44 -3.02
N SER A 52 -18.82 33.48 -3.71
CA SER A 52 -19.43 34.66 -3.05
C SER A 52 -20.88 34.43 -2.58
N ALA A 53 -21.52 33.33 -2.99
CA ALA A 53 -22.90 32.98 -2.62
C ALA A 53 -23.11 31.45 -2.59
N ALA A 54 -24.19 31.00 -1.91
CA ALA A 54 -24.63 29.62 -1.97
C ALA A 54 -25.54 29.38 -3.19
N GLY A 55 -25.43 28.22 -3.84
CA GLY A 55 -26.23 27.89 -5.01
C GLY A 55 -25.75 26.65 -5.75
N VAL A 56 -26.30 26.40 -6.94
CA VAL A 56 -25.87 25.30 -7.82
C VAL A 56 -25.07 25.83 -8.99
N ILE A 57 -23.90 25.25 -9.27
CA ILE A 57 -23.04 25.66 -10.39
C ILE A 57 -23.70 25.27 -11.71
N ARG A 58 -24.00 26.27 -12.53
CA ARG A 58 -24.57 26.10 -13.87
C ARG A 58 -23.51 26.02 -14.96
N GLU A 59 -22.42 26.77 -14.79
CA GLU A 59 -21.35 26.80 -15.78
C GLU A 59 -20.02 27.12 -15.08
N LEU A 60 -18.97 26.37 -15.42
CA LEU A 60 -17.58 26.69 -15.08
C LEU A 60 -16.92 27.33 -16.29
N LYS A 61 -16.31 28.51 -16.09
CA LYS A 61 -15.66 29.29 -17.15
C LYS A 61 -14.16 29.06 -17.24
N VAL A 62 -13.62 28.18 -16.41
CA VAL A 62 -12.18 27.97 -16.21
C VAL A 62 -11.83 26.49 -16.16
N LYS A 63 -10.62 26.14 -16.59
CA LYS A 63 -10.03 24.79 -16.51
C LYS A 63 -8.62 24.85 -15.93
N VAL A 64 -8.11 23.70 -15.47
CA VAL A 64 -6.73 23.56 -15.01
C VAL A 64 -5.77 24.00 -16.11
N GLY A 65 -4.83 24.89 -15.78
CA GLY A 65 -3.87 25.50 -16.69
C GLY A 65 -4.27 26.86 -17.26
N ASP A 66 -5.51 27.32 -17.05
CA ASP A 66 -5.92 28.69 -17.41
C ASP A 66 -5.28 29.71 -16.44
N LYS A 67 -5.09 30.95 -16.90
CA LYS A 67 -4.53 32.04 -16.10
C LYS A 67 -5.63 33.02 -15.72
N LEU A 68 -5.71 33.37 -14.43
CA LEU A 68 -6.73 34.27 -13.91
C LEU A 68 -6.09 35.45 -13.16
N SER A 69 -6.70 36.63 -13.33
CA SER A 69 -6.44 37.85 -12.54
C SER A 69 -7.68 38.23 -11.73
N GLU A 70 -7.52 39.14 -10.77
CA GLU A 70 -8.63 39.76 -10.04
C GLU A 70 -9.79 40.16 -10.97
N GLY A 71 -11.02 39.81 -10.58
CA GLY A 71 -12.23 40.12 -11.35
C GLY A 71 -12.55 39.12 -12.48
N SER A 72 -11.67 38.16 -12.78
CA SER A 72 -11.93 37.10 -13.77
C SER A 72 -13.09 36.20 -13.32
N VAL A 73 -14.01 35.86 -14.23
CA VAL A 73 -15.19 35.02 -13.90
C VAL A 73 -14.80 33.55 -13.85
N VAL A 74 -15.05 32.90 -12.71
CA VAL A 74 -14.72 31.49 -12.45
C VAL A 74 -15.92 30.58 -12.75
N ALA A 75 -17.11 30.95 -12.28
CA ALA A 75 -18.32 30.14 -12.42
C ALA A 75 -19.60 31.00 -12.42
N ILE A 76 -20.69 30.44 -12.95
CA ILE A 76 -22.03 31.00 -12.86
C ILE A 76 -22.87 30.10 -11.94
N LEU A 77 -23.41 30.70 -10.88
CA LEU A 77 -24.26 30.06 -9.87
C LEU A 77 -25.71 30.42 -10.07
N GLU A 78 -26.62 29.50 -9.73
CA GLU A 78 -28.04 29.80 -9.55
C GLU A 78 -28.38 29.77 -8.05
N SER A 79 -28.90 30.88 -7.52
CA SER A 79 -29.25 30.99 -6.10
C SER A 79 -30.66 30.44 -5.82
N GLU A 80 -30.81 29.67 -4.75
CA GLU A 80 -32.12 29.32 -4.20
C GLU A 80 -32.71 30.54 -3.47
N GLY A 81 -33.69 31.21 -4.09
CA GLY A 81 -34.39 32.33 -3.47
C GLY A 81 -35.41 31.85 -2.43
N ALA A 82 -35.34 32.42 -1.22
CA ALA A 82 -36.30 32.20 -0.15
C ALA A 82 -37.74 32.63 -0.52
N SER A 83 -38.68 31.70 -0.42
CA SER A 83 -40.12 31.95 -0.37
C SER A 83 -40.81 30.81 0.38
N GLU A 84 -41.13 31.01 1.66
CA GLU A 84 -42.10 30.18 2.40
C GLU A 84 -43.54 30.50 1.96
N LYS A 85 -44.27 29.48 1.48
CA LYS A 85 -45.58 29.06 2.04
C LYS A 85 -46.16 27.83 1.30
N ALA A 86 -46.83 27.01 2.11
CA ALA A 86 -47.39 25.68 1.85
C ALA A 86 -48.42 25.56 0.71
N ALA A 87 -48.45 24.40 0.04
CA ALA A 87 -49.66 23.60 -0.24
C ALA A 87 -49.30 22.23 -0.87
N GLU A 88 -50.11 21.22 -0.52
CA GLU A 88 -50.03 19.79 -0.82
C GLU A 88 -50.31 19.41 -2.29
N GLY A 89 -49.85 18.23 -2.74
CA GLY A 89 -50.52 17.49 -3.83
C GLY A 89 -49.71 16.51 -4.71
N LYS A 90 -49.80 15.21 -4.38
CA LYS A 90 -49.91 14.00 -5.26
C LYS A 90 -48.87 13.64 -6.36
N ALA A 91 -48.14 12.55 -6.08
CA ALA A 91 -47.99 11.28 -6.82
C ALA A 91 -47.61 11.20 -8.34
N SER A 92 -46.35 10.76 -8.57
CA SER A 92 -45.89 9.57 -9.36
C SER A 92 -45.85 9.57 -10.92
N PRO A 93 -45.09 8.67 -11.60
CA PRO A 93 -43.67 8.87 -11.99
C PRO A 93 -43.30 8.48 -13.46
N SER A 94 -42.06 8.79 -13.92
CA SER A 94 -41.20 8.06 -14.91
C SER A 94 -40.49 8.98 -15.93
N PRO A 95 -39.39 8.56 -16.61
CA PRO A 95 -38.40 7.52 -16.30
C PRO A 95 -36.94 8.04 -16.36
N SER A 96 -36.03 7.36 -15.66
CA SER A 96 -34.57 7.59 -15.75
C SER A 96 -33.97 6.95 -17.01
N PRO A 97 -32.97 7.57 -17.66
CA PRO A 97 -32.06 6.87 -18.55
C PRO A 97 -30.86 6.31 -17.78
N GLN A 98 -30.54 5.03 -18.01
CA GLN A 98 -29.27 4.39 -17.62
C GLN A 98 -28.10 5.04 -18.39
N PRO A 99 -26.89 5.01 -17.80
CA PRO A 99 -25.82 4.29 -18.49
C PRO A 99 -24.97 3.37 -17.58
N SER A 100 -24.76 2.16 -18.12
CA SER A 100 -23.57 1.31 -18.17
C SER A 100 -22.61 1.20 -16.95
N SER A 101 -22.58 -0.04 -16.43
CA SER A 101 -21.49 -0.76 -15.76
C SER A 101 -20.10 -0.09 -15.71
N ALA A 102 -19.77 0.47 -14.56
CA ALA A 102 -18.40 0.66 -14.10
C ALA A 102 -18.02 -0.56 -13.23
N SER A 103 -16.88 -1.17 -13.52
CA SER A 103 -16.28 -2.24 -12.71
C SER A 103 -16.01 -1.75 -11.29
N GLU A 104 -16.54 -2.45 -10.30
CA GLU A 104 -16.28 -2.21 -8.88
C GLU A 104 -14.78 -2.40 -8.57
N VAL A 105 -14.14 -1.31 -8.17
CA VAL A 105 -12.86 -1.32 -7.45
C VAL A 105 -13.15 -1.77 -6.00
N PRO A 106 -12.46 -2.78 -5.44
CA PRO A 106 -12.72 -3.20 -4.07
C PRO A 106 -12.17 -2.17 -3.08
N ALA A 107 -13.06 -1.53 -2.34
CA ALA A 107 -12.72 -0.66 -1.21
C ALA A 107 -11.94 -1.43 -0.12
N THR A 108 -10.90 -0.80 0.40
CA THR A 108 -10.13 -1.23 1.56
C THR A 108 -11.00 -1.16 2.81
N LYS A 109 -11.40 -2.33 3.33
CA LYS A 109 -12.02 -2.46 4.65
C LYS A 109 -10.93 -2.51 5.72
N PRO A 110 -11.18 -1.97 6.94
CA PRO A 110 -10.33 -2.22 8.10
C PRO A 110 -10.13 -3.73 8.30
N PRO A 111 -9.01 -4.18 8.92
CA PRO A 111 -8.58 -5.58 8.86
C PRO A 111 -9.59 -6.59 9.39
N VAL A 112 -10.58 -6.18 10.20
CA VAL A 112 -11.64 -7.07 10.71
C VAL A 112 -12.98 -6.36 10.94
N ALA A 113 -13.42 -5.49 10.03
CA ALA A 113 -14.85 -5.16 10.00
C ALA A 113 -15.58 -6.31 9.28
N PRO A 114 -16.64 -6.92 9.87
CA PRO A 114 -17.36 -8.00 9.22
C PRO A 114 -17.89 -7.48 7.89
N SER A 115 -17.37 -8.02 6.78
CA SER A 115 -18.07 -7.87 5.51
C SER A 115 -19.49 -8.37 5.71
N PRO A 116 -20.55 -7.65 5.27
CA PRO A 116 -21.87 -8.24 5.20
C PRO A 116 -21.74 -9.49 4.36
N ALA A 117 -21.92 -10.64 5.01
CA ALA A 117 -21.66 -11.94 4.43
C ALA A 117 -22.58 -12.09 3.20
N LYS A 118 -21.99 -12.15 2.02
CA LYS A 118 -22.61 -12.84 0.89
C LYS A 118 -23.03 -14.22 1.43
N PRO A 119 -24.24 -14.75 1.11
CA PRO A 119 -24.69 -16.02 1.65
C PRO A 119 -23.59 -17.06 1.57
N ALA A 120 -23.15 -17.55 2.72
CA ALA A 120 -22.04 -18.46 2.85
C ALA A 120 -22.30 -19.69 1.96
N GLU A 121 -21.48 -19.88 0.92
CA GLU A 121 -21.43 -21.16 0.19
C GLU A 121 -21.29 -22.30 1.22
N PRO A 122 -21.97 -23.44 1.04
CA PRO A 122 -21.89 -24.53 2.02
C PRO A 122 -20.44 -24.97 2.25
N ALA A 123 -20.06 -25.20 3.52
CA ALA A 123 -18.72 -25.68 3.84
C ALA A 123 -18.47 -27.05 3.16
N PRO A 124 -17.25 -27.30 2.66
CA PRO A 124 -16.94 -28.58 2.03
C PRO A 124 -17.07 -29.71 3.05
N GLN A 125 -17.57 -30.86 2.60
CA GLN A 125 -17.61 -32.06 3.44
C GLN A 125 -16.18 -32.56 3.65
N ALA A 126 -15.72 -32.54 4.90
CA ALA A 126 -14.39 -33.05 5.25
C ALA A 126 -14.22 -34.53 4.86
N ALA A 127 -13.02 -34.89 4.42
CA ALA A 127 -12.66 -36.26 4.14
C ALA A 127 -12.60 -37.08 5.44
N ALA A 128 -12.90 -38.39 5.33
CA ALA A 128 -12.69 -39.31 6.43
C ALA A 128 -11.19 -39.45 6.73
N ALA A 129 -10.86 -39.82 7.98
CA ALA A 129 -9.49 -40.15 8.36
C ALA A 129 -8.93 -41.25 7.45
N SER A 130 -7.64 -41.17 7.13
CA SER A 130 -7.00 -42.09 6.17
C SER A 130 -6.91 -43.54 6.66
N GLY A 131 -7.05 -43.77 7.98
CA GLY A 131 -6.87 -45.07 8.61
C GLY A 131 -5.43 -45.57 8.64
N ARG A 132 -4.46 -44.81 8.11
CA ARG A 132 -3.04 -45.18 8.15
C ARG A 132 -2.45 -44.85 9.52
N LYS A 133 -1.42 -45.59 9.91
CA LYS A 133 -0.58 -45.23 11.07
C LYS A 133 0.16 -43.94 10.76
N ALA A 134 0.17 -42.99 11.69
CA ALA A 134 0.93 -41.75 11.54
C ALA A 134 2.44 -42.02 11.67
N ASP A 135 3.22 -41.44 10.77
CA ASP A 135 4.69 -41.43 10.86
C ASP A 135 5.17 -40.34 11.84
N ILE A 136 4.41 -39.25 11.93
CA ILE A 136 4.70 -38.07 12.74
C ILE A 136 3.43 -37.66 13.47
N GLU A 137 3.52 -37.44 14.77
CA GLU A 137 2.45 -36.84 15.58
C GLU A 137 2.97 -35.58 16.26
N CYS A 138 2.09 -34.59 16.47
CA CYS A 138 2.42 -33.33 17.14
C CYS A 138 1.17 -32.69 17.74
N ALA A 139 1.35 -31.82 18.74
CA ALA A 139 0.27 -31.00 19.26
C ALA A 139 -0.13 -29.93 18.24
N ILE A 140 0.85 -29.32 17.57
CA ILE A 140 0.60 -28.27 16.58
C ILE A 140 1.50 -28.40 15.36
N VAL A 141 0.88 -28.30 14.18
CA VAL A 141 1.59 -28.19 12.91
C VAL A 141 1.41 -26.79 12.31
N VAL A 142 2.47 -26.24 11.75
CA VAL A 142 2.45 -24.98 11.01
C VAL A 142 2.86 -25.22 9.57
N LEU A 143 2.00 -24.84 8.62
CA LEU A 143 2.22 -25.03 7.19
C LEU A 143 2.76 -23.75 6.55
N GLY A 144 4.06 -23.74 6.25
CA GLY A 144 4.80 -22.62 5.66
C GLY A 144 5.66 -21.90 6.70
N ALA A 145 6.92 -21.61 6.36
CA ALA A 145 7.88 -20.93 7.25
C ALA A 145 8.10 -19.46 6.86
N GLY A 146 7.10 -18.82 6.25
CA GLY A 146 7.04 -17.36 6.11
C GLY A 146 6.89 -16.65 7.45
N VAL A 147 6.80 -15.31 7.42
CA VAL A 147 6.79 -14.48 8.64
C VAL A 147 5.69 -14.89 9.62
N GLY A 148 4.45 -15.11 9.16
CA GLY A 148 3.38 -15.60 10.03
C GLY A 148 3.64 -17.02 10.56
N GLY A 149 4.17 -17.90 9.72
CA GLY A 149 4.37 -19.31 10.06
C GLY A 149 5.50 -19.55 11.04
N TYR A 150 6.72 -19.06 10.78
CA TYR A 150 7.81 -19.26 11.74
C TYR A 150 7.52 -18.56 13.08
N THR A 151 6.83 -17.41 13.04
CA THR A 151 6.43 -16.70 14.26
C THR A 151 5.41 -17.51 15.06
N ALA A 152 4.40 -18.09 14.40
CA ALA A 152 3.44 -18.99 15.04
C ALA A 152 4.13 -20.22 15.64
N ALA A 153 5.00 -20.88 14.88
CA ALA A 153 5.73 -22.07 15.35
C ALA A 153 6.64 -21.75 16.55
N PHE A 154 7.36 -20.63 16.51
CA PHE A 154 8.24 -20.23 17.61
C PHE A 154 7.44 -19.86 18.85
N ARG A 155 6.33 -19.12 18.68
CA ARG A 155 5.45 -18.77 19.80
C ARG A 155 4.79 -20.00 20.42
N ALA A 156 4.35 -20.95 19.61
CA ALA A 156 3.78 -22.22 20.07
C ALA A 156 4.79 -23.05 20.87
N ALA A 157 6.03 -23.15 20.39
CA ALA A 157 7.11 -23.80 21.12
C ALA A 157 7.45 -23.08 22.44
N ASP A 158 7.46 -21.75 22.44
CA ASP A 158 7.66 -20.93 23.64
C ASP A 158 6.51 -21.12 24.66
N LEU A 159 5.32 -21.56 24.21
CA LEU A 159 4.17 -21.95 25.04
C LEU A 159 4.17 -23.42 25.46
N GLY A 160 5.19 -24.19 25.08
CA GLY A 160 5.35 -25.59 25.46
C GLY A 160 4.63 -26.60 24.58
N LEU A 161 4.11 -26.19 23.41
CA LEU A 161 3.47 -27.12 22.46
C LEU A 161 4.53 -27.88 21.65
N ASP A 162 4.33 -29.20 21.50
CA ASP A 162 5.11 -30.01 20.56
C ASP A 162 4.79 -29.58 19.11
N THR A 163 5.75 -28.91 18.49
CA THR A 163 5.55 -28.12 17.28
C THR A 163 6.31 -28.71 16.09
N VAL A 164 5.59 -28.94 14.99
CA VAL A 164 6.16 -29.24 13.67
C VAL A 164 5.96 -28.05 12.74
N LEU A 165 7.02 -27.61 12.06
CA LEU A 165 6.97 -26.58 11.02
C LEU A 165 7.30 -27.21 9.67
N ILE A 166 6.38 -27.11 8.72
CA ILE A 166 6.56 -27.64 7.35
C ILE A 166 6.92 -26.49 6.42
N GLU A 167 7.99 -26.63 5.65
CA GLU A 167 8.39 -25.68 4.62
C GLU A 167 8.88 -26.43 3.39
N ARG A 168 8.48 -26.01 2.19
CA ARG A 168 8.89 -26.70 0.95
C ARG A 168 10.32 -26.35 0.52
N TYR A 169 10.87 -25.24 1.02
CA TYR A 169 12.23 -24.79 0.76
C TYR A 169 13.19 -25.10 1.92
N PRO A 170 14.51 -25.19 1.66
CA PRO A 170 15.47 -25.46 2.73
C PRO A 170 15.68 -24.28 3.69
N GLN A 171 15.37 -23.05 3.29
CA GLN A 171 15.49 -21.86 4.14
C GLN A 171 14.14 -21.42 4.74
N LEU A 172 14.16 -21.07 6.03
CA LEU A 172 13.03 -20.41 6.70
C LEU A 172 12.95 -18.92 6.31
N GLY A 173 11.86 -18.27 6.73
CA GLY A 173 11.60 -16.83 6.52
C GLY A 173 10.71 -16.51 5.31
N GLY A 174 10.42 -17.52 4.48
CA GLY A 174 9.53 -17.45 3.32
C GLY A 174 9.85 -16.29 2.37
N VAL A 175 8.82 -15.74 1.73
CA VAL A 175 8.95 -14.69 0.71
C VAL A 175 9.67 -13.46 1.26
N CYS A 176 9.23 -12.93 2.40
CA CYS A 176 9.74 -11.65 2.92
C CYS A 176 11.25 -11.65 3.15
N LEU A 177 11.80 -12.73 3.71
CA LEU A 177 13.23 -12.83 3.96
C LEU A 177 14.02 -13.20 2.69
N ASN A 178 13.54 -14.16 1.91
CA ASN A 178 14.36 -14.76 0.86
C ASN A 178 14.27 -14.02 -0.48
N VAL A 179 13.07 -13.55 -0.85
CA VAL A 179 12.75 -13.04 -2.21
C VAL A 179 11.77 -11.86 -2.17
N GLY A 180 11.86 -11.01 -1.13
CA GLY A 180 10.92 -9.93 -0.88
C GLY A 180 11.54 -8.79 -0.10
N CYS A 181 11.00 -8.50 1.10
CA CYS A 181 11.34 -7.37 1.95
C CYS A 181 12.85 -7.14 2.13
N ILE A 182 13.58 -8.17 2.55
CA ILE A 182 14.99 -8.05 2.95
C ILE A 182 15.92 -7.80 1.75
N PRO A 183 15.91 -8.65 0.69
CA PRO A 183 16.76 -8.40 -0.47
C PRO A 183 16.38 -7.10 -1.19
N SER A 184 15.09 -6.75 -1.31
CA SER A 184 14.69 -5.47 -1.93
C SER A 184 15.24 -4.28 -1.15
N LYS A 185 15.12 -4.27 0.18
CA LYS A 185 15.58 -3.15 1.02
C LYS A 185 17.11 -3.03 1.03
N ALA A 186 17.83 -4.16 0.95
CA ALA A 186 19.29 -4.15 0.77
C ALA A 186 19.71 -3.50 -0.56
N LEU A 187 18.97 -3.76 -1.65
CA LEU A 187 19.23 -3.16 -2.96
C LEU A 187 18.78 -1.69 -3.02
N LEU A 188 17.66 -1.34 -2.40
CA LEU A 188 17.18 0.04 -2.28
C LEU A 188 18.15 0.90 -1.48
N HIS A 189 18.76 0.36 -0.43
CA HIS A 189 19.83 1.05 0.30
C HIS A 189 21.04 1.34 -0.62
N ALA A 190 21.46 0.37 -1.44
CA ALA A 190 22.53 0.62 -2.41
C ALA A 190 22.13 1.68 -3.46
N ALA A 191 20.87 1.68 -3.91
CA ALA A 191 20.33 2.71 -4.80
C ALA A 191 20.34 4.09 -4.14
N ALA A 192 19.91 4.20 -2.87
CA ALA A 192 19.93 5.43 -2.10
C ALA A 192 21.35 6.00 -1.98
N VAL A 193 22.36 5.17 -1.68
CA VAL A 193 23.77 5.60 -1.62
C VAL A 193 24.26 6.16 -2.97
N ILE A 194 23.82 5.58 -4.09
CA ILE A 194 24.16 6.09 -5.43
C ILE A 194 23.56 7.48 -5.64
N GLU A 195 22.27 7.66 -5.30
CA GLU A 195 21.58 8.93 -5.48
C GLU A 195 22.11 10.00 -4.50
N GLU A 196 22.40 9.65 -3.25
CA GLU A 196 22.99 10.58 -2.26
C GLU A 196 24.37 11.05 -2.69
N ALA A 197 25.21 10.15 -3.21
CA ALA A 197 26.53 10.53 -3.74
C ALA A 197 26.42 11.46 -4.96
N ALA A 198 25.39 11.29 -5.81
CA ALA A 198 25.14 12.18 -6.93
C ALA A 198 24.61 13.55 -6.46
N HIS A 199 23.67 13.55 -5.51
CA HIS A 199 23.10 14.76 -4.90
C HIS A 199 24.14 15.58 -4.14
N ALA A 200 25.20 14.96 -3.62
CA ALA A 200 26.24 15.65 -2.85
C ALA A 200 26.96 16.78 -3.61
N ALA A 201 26.93 16.76 -4.94
CA ALA A 201 27.43 17.85 -5.76
C ALA A 201 26.67 19.18 -5.52
N ASP A 202 25.37 19.13 -5.19
CA ASP A 202 24.54 20.32 -4.98
C ASP A 202 24.99 21.16 -3.78
N TYR A 203 25.69 20.53 -2.82
CA TYR A 203 26.29 21.19 -1.66
C TYR A 203 27.82 21.07 -1.63
N GLY A 204 28.45 20.87 -2.79
CA GLY A 204 29.89 21.06 -2.99
C GLY A 204 30.78 19.85 -2.67
N VAL A 205 30.23 18.63 -2.66
CA VAL A 205 31.00 17.39 -2.49
C VAL A 205 30.85 16.51 -3.74
N ASP A 206 31.83 16.63 -4.64
CA ASP A 206 31.82 15.90 -5.91
C ASP A 206 32.34 14.46 -5.81
N PHE A 207 31.57 13.52 -6.35
CA PHE A 207 31.99 12.16 -6.60
C PHE A 207 31.99 11.85 -8.10
N GLY A 208 32.90 11.00 -8.56
CA GLY A 208 32.82 10.43 -9.89
C GLY A 208 31.65 9.44 -10.01
N LYS A 209 31.17 9.18 -11.23
CA LYS A 209 30.15 8.14 -11.47
C LYS A 209 30.60 6.80 -10.89
N PRO A 210 29.76 6.11 -10.09
CA PRO A 210 30.17 4.88 -9.44
C PRO A 210 30.40 3.75 -10.45
N LYS A 211 31.41 2.92 -10.19
CA LYS A 211 31.62 1.66 -10.92
C LYS A 211 30.84 0.55 -10.22
N ILE A 212 29.73 0.12 -10.81
CA ILE A 212 28.87 -0.91 -10.23
C ILE A 212 29.43 -2.30 -10.51
N ALA A 213 29.86 -3.00 -9.46
CA ALA A 213 30.25 -4.40 -9.51
C ALA A 213 29.04 -5.29 -9.14
N ILE A 214 28.23 -5.65 -10.13
CA ILE A 214 26.92 -6.30 -9.92
C ILE A 214 27.02 -7.61 -9.13
N ASP A 215 28.05 -8.42 -9.38
CA ASP A 215 28.25 -9.68 -8.64
C ASP A 215 28.58 -9.44 -7.16
N LYS A 216 29.30 -8.36 -6.83
CA LYS A 216 29.56 -7.98 -5.44
C LYS A 216 28.30 -7.49 -4.74
N LEU A 217 27.46 -6.72 -5.45
CA LEU A 217 26.17 -6.26 -4.93
C LEU A 217 25.22 -7.44 -4.70
N ARG A 218 25.15 -8.38 -5.63
CA ARG A 218 24.40 -9.63 -5.50
C ARG A 218 24.88 -10.45 -4.29
N ALA A 219 26.20 -10.65 -4.16
CA ALA A 219 26.79 -11.37 -3.03
C ALA A 219 26.54 -10.68 -1.67
N TYR A 220 26.52 -9.34 -1.64
CA TYR A 220 26.15 -8.58 -0.44
C TYR A 220 24.70 -8.87 -0.03
N LYS A 221 23.76 -8.76 -0.98
CA LYS A 221 22.34 -9.12 -0.77
C LYS A 221 22.20 -10.55 -0.25
N GLU A 222 22.86 -11.52 -0.89
CA GLU A 222 22.86 -12.93 -0.47
C GLU A 222 23.45 -13.14 0.92
N LYS A 223 24.51 -12.40 1.28
CA LYS A 223 25.08 -12.44 2.62
C LYS A 223 24.08 -11.97 3.69
N VAL A 224 23.36 -10.88 3.44
CA VAL A 224 22.33 -10.37 4.37
C VAL A 224 21.23 -11.40 4.58
N VAL A 225 20.67 -11.95 3.49
CA VAL A 225 19.66 -13.01 3.54
C VAL A 225 20.20 -14.26 4.24
N GLY A 226 21.43 -14.67 3.92
CA GLY A 226 22.10 -15.83 4.49
C GLY A 226 22.35 -15.71 6.00
N GLN A 227 22.64 -14.51 6.51
CA GLN A 227 22.82 -14.27 7.94
C GLN A 227 21.50 -14.46 8.70
N LEU A 228 20.42 -13.87 8.19
CA LEU A 228 19.10 -13.92 8.82
C LEU A 228 18.47 -15.32 8.75
N THR A 229 18.60 -16.02 7.62
CA THR A 229 18.10 -17.40 7.47
C THR A 229 18.84 -18.37 8.40
N LYS A 230 20.16 -18.21 8.57
CA LYS A 230 20.94 -18.95 9.59
C LYS A 230 20.47 -18.64 11.01
N GLY A 231 20.17 -17.38 11.30
CA GLY A 231 19.59 -16.96 12.58
C GLY A 231 18.26 -17.64 12.87
N LEU A 232 17.33 -17.66 11.91
CA LEU A 232 16.04 -18.38 12.05
C LEU A 232 16.25 -19.88 12.26
N ALA A 233 17.14 -20.52 11.51
CA ALA A 233 17.44 -21.95 11.69
C ALA A 233 18.03 -22.24 13.08
N GLY A 234 18.90 -21.36 13.58
CA GLY A 234 19.44 -21.44 14.95
C GLY A 234 18.35 -21.32 16.02
N MET A 235 17.48 -20.31 15.89
CA MET A 235 16.35 -20.09 16.81
C MET A 235 15.34 -21.24 16.79
N SER A 236 15.05 -21.83 15.63
CA SER A 236 14.18 -23.00 15.50
C SER A 236 14.73 -24.20 16.27
N LYS A 237 16.05 -24.44 16.16
CA LYS A 237 16.73 -25.51 16.90
C LYS A 237 16.72 -25.28 18.41
N GLN A 238 16.99 -24.05 18.85
CA GLN A 238 16.96 -23.68 20.28
C GLN A 238 15.57 -23.90 20.90
N ARG A 239 14.51 -23.64 20.13
CA ARG A 239 13.12 -23.88 20.51
C ARG A 239 12.66 -25.32 20.33
N LYS A 240 13.51 -26.22 19.82
CA LYS A 240 13.19 -27.63 19.54
C LYS A 240 12.01 -27.81 18.58
N VAL A 241 11.79 -26.85 17.68
CA VAL A 241 10.78 -26.99 16.61
C VAL A 241 11.29 -28.00 15.58
N ARG A 242 10.47 -29.01 15.28
CA ARG A 242 10.78 -30.03 14.25
C ARG A 242 10.46 -29.45 12.88
N VAL A 243 11.49 -29.16 12.09
CA VAL A 243 11.33 -28.64 10.73
C VAL A 243 11.30 -29.79 9.73
N LEU A 244 10.23 -29.89 8.93
CA LEU A 244 10.11 -30.82 7.83
C LEU A 244 10.23 -30.07 6.50
N THR A 245 11.27 -30.37 5.74
CA THR A 245 11.47 -29.79 4.41
C THR A 245 10.72 -30.61 3.37
N GLY A 246 9.58 -30.14 2.90
CA GLY A 246 8.72 -30.89 1.98
C GLY A 246 7.44 -30.17 1.59
N THR A 247 6.76 -30.68 0.57
CA THR A 247 5.41 -30.22 0.21
C THR A 247 4.38 -30.97 1.03
N ALA A 248 3.34 -30.27 1.49
CA ALA A 248 2.29 -30.89 2.28
C ALA A 248 0.89 -30.52 1.79
N LYS A 249 -0.02 -31.48 1.93
CA LYS A 249 -1.44 -31.35 1.58
C LYS A 249 -2.29 -32.00 2.67
N PHE A 250 -3.47 -31.44 2.94
CA PHE A 250 -4.41 -32.07 3.85
C PHE A 250 -4.92 -33.39 3.25
N VAL A 251 -5.17 -34.36 4.13
CA VAL A 251 -5.79 -35.65 3.80
C VAL A 251 -7.13 -35.79 4.52
N SER A 252 -7.23 -35.23 5.72
CA SER A 252 -8.44 -35.15 6.54
C SER A 252 -8.32 -33.96 7.52
N PRO A 253 -9.31 -33.66 8.38
CA PRO A 253 -9.25 -32.56 9.34
C PRO A 253 -8.07 -32.57 10.32
N ASN A 254 -7.45 -33.72 10.56
CA ASN A 254 -6.36 -33.89 11.52
C ASN A 254 -5.12 -34.57 10.93
N GLU A 255 -5.07 -34.73 9.60
CA GLU A 255 -3.98 -35.43 8.93
C GLU A 255 -3.50 -34.66 7.68
N MET A 256 -2.18 -34.56 7.54
CA MET A 256 -1.51 -34.07 6.34
C MET A 256 -0.58 -35.15 5.78
N GLU A 257 -0.47 -35.23 4.46
CA GLU A 257 0.61 -35.95 3.81
C GLU A 257 1.72 -34.95 3.48
N VAL A 258 2.93 -35.25 3.94
CA VAL A 258 4.13 -34.44 3.71
C VAL A 258 5.10 -35.28 2.88
N VAL A 259 5.58 -34.74 1.76
CA VAL A 259 6.59 -35.40 0.92
C VAL A 259 7.97 -34.85 1.30
N VAL A 260 8.73 -35.65 2.07
CA VAL A 260 10.10 -35.32 2.51
C VAL A 260 11.08 -36.21 1.74
N ASP A 261 12.05 -35.60 1.06
CA ASP A 261 13.03 -36.33 0.21
C ASP A 261 12.38 -37.30 -0.80
N GLY A 262 11.24 -36.88 -1.37
CA GLY A 262 10.45 -37.68 -2.31
C GLY A 262 9.63 -38.82 -1.70
N LYS A 263 9.61 -38.95 -0.37
CA LYS A 263 8.86 -39.99 0.34
C LYS A 263 7.64 -39.38 1.05
N PRO A 264 6.42 -39.89 0.82
CA PRO A 264 5.25 -39.45 1.56
C PRO A 264 5.32 -39.95 3.01
N GLN A 265 4.99 -39.07 3.95
CA GLN A 265 4.85 -39.35 5.37
C GLN A 265 3.49 -38.82 5.84
N LEU A 266 2.76 -39.59 6.64
CA LEU A 266 1.54 -39.13 7.29
C LEU A 266 1.88 -38.39 8.58
N LEU A 267 1.47 -37.13 8.66
CA LEU A 267 1.53 -36.31 9.87
C LEU A 267 0.14 -36.15 10.46
N ARG A 268 -0.01 -36.44 11.76
CA ARG A 268 -1.23 -36.18 12.54
C ARG A 268 -1.00 -35.03 13.53
N PHE A 269 -2.02 -34.19 13.69
CA PHE A 269 -1.95 -32.99 14.52
C PHE A 269 -3.25 -32.73 15.29
N GLU A 270 -3.13 -32.07 16.44
CA GLU A 270 -4.29 -31.57 17.20
C GLU A 270 -4.71 -30.18 16.72
N GLN A 271 -3.76 -29.27 16.53
CA GLN A 271 -3.95 -27.90 16.03
C GLN A 271 -3.16 -27.69 14.73
N CYS A 272 -3.67 -26.84 13.83
CA CYS A 272 -2.96 -26.46 12.61
C CYS A 272 -2.98 -24.95 12.39
N VAL A 273 -1.84 -24.36 12.02
CA VAL A 273 -1.78 -22.98 11.52
C VAL A 273 -1.35 -22.98 10.06
N ILE A 274 -2.26 -22.59 9.16
CA ILE A 274 -2.01 -22.43 7.74
C ILE A 274 -1.33 -21.07 7.49
N ALA A 275 -0.07 -21.10 7.04
CA ALA A 275 0.74 -19.92 6.74
C ALA A 275 1.40 -20.02 5.34
N ALA A 276 0.71 -20.64 4.37
CA ALA A 276 1.21 -20.92 3.03
C ALA A 276 1.33 -19.68 2.10
N GLY A 277 1.01 -18.49 2.62
CA GLY A 277 1.29 -17.21 1.98
C GLY A 277 0.65 -17.01 0.60
N SER A 278 1.36 -16.25 -0.24
CA SER A 278 0.94 -15.88 -1.59
C SER A 278 2.09 -16.05 -2.60
N GLN A 279 1.82 -15.79 -3.88
CA GLN A 279 2.81 -15.81 -4.96
C GLN A 279 2.53 -14.71 -6.00
N PRO A 280 3.51 -14.31 -6.84
CA PRO A 280 3.28 -13.37 -7.93
C PRO A 280 2.13 -13.83 -8.85
N LEU A 281 1.31 -12.88 -9.29
CA LEU A 281 0.25 -13.14 -10.27
C LEU A 281 0.87 -13.18 -11.68
N LYS A 282 0.79 -14.34 -12.34
CA LYS A 282 1.23 -14.49 -13.74
C LYS A 282 0.07 -14.20 -14.69
N LEU A 283 0.11 -13.06 -15.37
CA LEU A 283 -0.88 -12.71 -16.39
C LEU A 283 -0.71 -13.59 -17.65
N PRO A 284 -1.81 -14.03 -18.27
CA PRO A 284 -1.75 -14.66 -19.59
C PRO A 284 -1.26 -13.63 -20.62
N GLY A 285 -0.60 -14.11 -21.69
CA GLY A 285 -0.09 -13.26 -22.78
C GLY A 285 1.37 -12.81 -22.63
N PHE A 286 2.02 -13.08 -21.50
CA PHE A 286 3.47 -12.91 -21.37
C PHE A 286 4.21 -14.23 -21.66
N PRO A 287 5.38 -14.19 -22.33
CA PRO A 287 6.18 -15.37 -22.63
C PRO A 287 7.01 -15.76 -21.39
N TRP A 288 6.36 -16.32 -20.38
CA TRP A 288 6.95 -16.64 -19.08
C TRP A 288 8.10 -17.65 -19.11
N ASP A 289 8.26 -18.39 -20.21
CA ASP A 289 9.40 -19.30 -20.42
C ASP A 289 10.67 -18.56 -20.88
N ASP A 290 10.55 -17.28 -21.29
CA ASP A 290 11.70 -16.43 -21.63
C ASP A 290 12.28 -15.78 -20.37
N PRO A 291 13.57 -15.94 -20.05
CA PRO A 291 14.19 -15.43 -18.82
C PRO A 291 14.28 -13.90 -18.73
N ARG A 292 13.89 -13.18 -19.79
CA ARG A 292 13.78 -11.71 -19.79
C ARG A 292 12.44 -11.21 -19.27
N VAL A 293 11.44 -12.09 -19.16
CA VAL A 293 10.19 -11.81 -18.46
C VAL A 293 10.34 -12.25 -17.00
N MET A 294 10.22 -11.30 -16.10
CA MET A 294 10.57 -11.44 -14.69
C MET A 294 9.35 -11.24 -13.80
N ASP A 295 9.26 -12.01 -12.73
CA ASP A 295 8.55 -11.58 -11.53
C ASP A 295 9.51 -10.90 -10.53
N SER A 296 9.02 -10.54 -9.34
CA SER A 296 9.84 -9.87 -8.32
C SER A 296 11.03 -10.71 -7.85
N THR A 297 10.93 -12.04 -7.89
CA THR A 297 12.01 -12.96 -7.52
C THR A 297 13.17 -12.81 -8.50
N ASP A 298 12.88 -12.90 -9.79
CA ASP A 298 13.88 -12.82 -10.86
C ASP A 298 14.57 -11.44 -10.87
N ALA A 299 13.81 -10.37 -10.60
CA ALA A 299 14.36 -9.02 -10.43
C ALA A 299 15.35 -8.93 -9.25
N LEU A 300 15.09 -9.65 -8.16
CA LEU A 300 15.96 -9.68 -6.97
C LEU A 300 17.16 -10.61 -7.12
N GLU A 301 17.18 -11.52 -8.11
CA GLU A 301 18.39 -12.27 -8.48
C GLU A 301 19.47 -11.33 -9.04
N LEU A 302 19.05 -10.18 -9.59
CA LEU A 302 19.93 -9.15 -10.12
C LEU A 302 20.94 -9.73 -11.13
N ALA A 303 20.43 -10.51 -12.11
CA ALA A 303 21.28 -11.20 -13.09
C ALA A 303 22.16 -10.22 -13.89
N GLU A 304 21.57 -9.10 -14.30
CA GLU A 304 22.23 -8.01 -15.04
C GLU A 304 21.48 -6.69 -14.83
N THR A 305 22.08 -5.58 -15.26
CA THR A 305 21.39 -4.29 -15.41
C THR A 305 20.92 -4.13 -16.87
N PRO A 306 19.64 -4.34 -17.19
CA PRO A 306 19.13 -4.14 -18.55
C PRO A 306 19.26 -2.67 -18.95
N LYS A 307 19.48 -2.37 -20.24
CA LYS A 307 19.51 -0.97 -20.71
C LYS A 307 18.11 -0.39 -20.70
N LYS A 308 17.11 -1.16 -21.12
CA LYS A 308 15.68 -0.82 -21.09
C LYS A 308 14.89 -1.83 -20.27
N LEU A 309 14.24 -1.34 -19.22
CA LEU A 309 13.36 -2.13 -18.35
C LEU A 309 11.92 -1.61 -18.46
N LEU A 310 10.99 -2.52 -18.79
CA LEU A 310 9.56 -2.28 -18.60
C LEU A 310 9.12 -2.83 -17.24
N VAL A 311 8.40 -2.03 -16.47
CA VAL A 311 7.71 -2.43 -15.25
C VAL A 311 6.21 -2.37 -15.49
N VAL A 312 5.54 -3.51 -15.42
CA VAL A 312 4.09 -3.66 -15.58
C VAL A 312 3.45 -3.72 -14.20
N GLY A 313 2.74 -2.66 -13.83
CA GLY A 313 2.19 -2.44 -12.48
C GLY A 313 2.95 -1.35 -11.72
N GLY A 314 2.26 -0.25 -11.45
CA GLY A 314 2.70 0.92 -10.67
C GLY A 314 2.40 0.80 -9.17
N GLY A 315 2.31 -0.42 -8.64
CA GLY A 315 2.24 -0.69 -7.21
C GLY A 315 3.61 -0.61 -6.53
N ILE A 316 3.63 -0.74 -5.19
CA ILE A 316 4.83 -0.60 -4.36
C ILE A 316 6.01 -1.44 -4.88
N ILE A 317 5.80 -2.75 -5.11
CA ILE A 317 6.88 -3.67 -5.54
C ILE A 317 7.48 -3.23 -6.89
N GLY A 318 6.64 -2.86 -7.86
CA GLY A 318 7.07 -2.41 -9.16
C GLY A 318 7.90 -1.13 -9.07
N LEU A 319 7.46 -0.17 -8.24
CA LEU A 319 8.14 1.11 -8.05
C LEU A 319 9.44 0.97 -7.25
N GLU A 320 9.50 0.12 -6.23
CA GLU A 320 10.74 -0.21 -5.52
C GLU A 320 11.79 -0.77 -6.50
N MET A 321 11.39 -1.70 -7.38
CA MET A 321 12.29 -2.25 -8.39
C MET A 321 12.65 -1.23 -9.48
N ALA A 322 11.72 -0.36 -9.86
CA ALA A 322 12.02 0.76 -10.75
C ALA A 322 13.11 1.66 -10.17
N THR A 323 13.02 2.02 -8.87
CA THR A 323 14.03 2.80 -8.16
C THR A 323 15.39 2.10 -8.17
N VAL A 324 15.45 0.80 -7.83
CA VAL A 324 16.70 0.03 -7.84
C VAL A 324 17.34 0.02 -9.23
N TYR A 325 16.61 -0.42 -10.25
CA TYR A 325 17.17 -0.60 -11.59
C TYR A 325 17.54 0.74 -12.25
N ARG A 326 16.77 1.81 -11.99
CA ARG A 326 17.12 3.16 -12.43
C ARG A 326 18.46 3.60 -11.85
N ALA A 327 18.64 3.48 -10.53
CA ALA A 327 19.88 3.88 -9.86
C ALA A 327 21.09 3.06 -10.36
N LEU A 328 20.88 1.80 -10.74
CA LEU A 328 21.91 0.96 -11.35
C LEU A 328 22.20 1.29 -12.83
N GLY A 329 21.37 2.11 -13.48
CA GLY A 329 21.59 2.64 -14.82
C GLY A 329 20.58 2.23 -15.89
N SER A 330 19.51 1.52 -15.55
CA SER A 330 18.45 1.17 -16.51
C SER A 330 17.60 2.38 -16.89
N GLN A 331 17.22 2.49 -18.16
CA GLN A 331 16.11 3.31 -18.60
C GLN A 331 14.80 2.59 -18.27
N VAL A 332 14.04 3.14 -17.32
CA VAL A 332 12.83 2.50 -16.80
C VAL A 332 11.57 3.11 -17.39
N THR A 333 10.66 2.25 -17.85
CA THR A 333 9.29 2.60 -18.22
C THR A 333 8.33 1.86 -17.30
N VAL A 334 7.41 2.57 -16.66
CA VAL A 334 6.34 2.02 -15.83
C VAL A 334 5.01 2.17 -16.56
N VAL A 335 4.26 1.08 -16.66
CA VAL A 335 2.87 1.11 -17.13
C VAL A 335 1.93 0.65 -16.03
N GLU A 336 0.85 1.41 -15.83
CA GLU A 336 -0.17 1.13 -14.82
C GLU A 336 -1.56 1.28 -15.45
N LEU A 337 -2.43 0.32 -15.17
CA LEU A 337 -3.80 0.29 -15.66
C LEU A 337 -4.65 1.35 -14.96
N ALA A 338 -4.41 1.58 -13.67
CA ALA A 338 -5.07 2.61 -12.88
C ALA A 338 -4.68 4.02 -13.34
N ASP A 339 -5.42 4.99 -12.84
CA ASP A 339 -5.22 6.42 -13.08
C ASP A 339 -4.24 7.07 -12.11
N GLN A 340 -3.70 6.31 -11.15
CA GLN A 340 -2.66 6.71 -10.22
C GLN A 340 -1.68 5.58 -9.94
N LEU A 341 -0.47 5.94 -9.52
CA LEU A 341 0.48 5.01 -8.91
C LEU A 341 0.06 4.69 -7.47
N MET A 342 0.54 3.56 -6.95
CA MET A 342 0.25 3.06 -5.61
C MET A 342 -1.23 3.17 -5.20
N PRO A 343 -2.17 2.54 -5.93
CA PRO A 343 -3.58 2.55 -5.56
C PRO A 343 -3.77 2.14 -4.09
N GLY A 344 -4.44 3.00 -3.32
CA GLY A 344 -4.65 2.83 -1.87
C GLY A 344 -3.95 3.88 -1.00
N ALA A 345 -2.91 4.55 -1.52
CA ALA A 345 -2.39 5.78 -0.92
C ALA A 345 -3.22 6.99 -1.39
N ASP A 346 -3.22 8.07 -0.61
CA ASP A 346 -3.78 9.35 -1.08
C ASP A 346 -2.91 9.93 -2.20
N LEU A 347 -3.58 10.52 -3.20
CA LEU A 347 -2.93 11.04 -4.41
C LEU A 347 -1.86 12.11 -4.10
N ASP A 348 -2.07 12.91 -3.06
CA ASP A 348 -1.13 13.96 -2.67
C ASP A 348 0.18 13.39 -2.12
N LEU A 349 0.19 12.19 -1.51
CA LEU A 349 1.40 11.48 -1.09
C LEU A 349 2.17 10.91 -2.28
N VAL A 350 1.47 10.53 -3.34
CA VAL A 350 2.05 9.88 -4.53
C VAL A 350 2.70 10.90 -5.47
N LYS A 351 2.14 12.11 -5.57
CA LYS A 351 2.58 13.16 -6.50
C LYS A 351 4.06 13.52 -6.36
N PRO A 352 4.64 13.78 -5.17
CA PRO A 352 6.06 14.12 -5.04
C PRO A 352 6.99 13.02 -5.56
N LEU A 353 6.66 11.75 -5.32
CA LEU A 353 7.42 10.62 -5.86
C LEU A 353 7.33 10.59 -7.40
N ALA A 354 6.12 10.70 -7.95
CA ALA A 354 5.92 10.67 -9.41
C ALA A 354 6.70 11.79 -10.11
N ASP A 355 6.68 13.00 -9.56
CA ASP A 355 7.42 14.15 -10.09
C ASP A 355 8.94 13.93 -10.03
N ARG A 356 9.44 13.36 -8.93
CA ARG A 356 10.87 13.04 -8.79
C ARG A 356 11.30 11.96 -9.78
N LEU A 357 10.55 10.86 -9.88
CA LEU A 357 10.84 9.77 -10.83
C LEU A 357 10.86 10.29 -12.28
N LYS A 358 9.93 11.17 -12.64
CA LYS A 358 9.89 11.80 -13.97
C LYS A 358 11.11 12.70 -14.21
N LYS A 359 11.50 13.55 -13.25
CA LYS A 359 12.74 14.35 -13.33
C LYS A 359 13.98 13.46 -13.47
N GLN A 360 13.94 12.29 -12.86
CA GLN A 360 14.97 11.26 -12.93
C GLN A 360 14.98 10.45 -14.23
N GLY A 361 14.06 10.72 -15.17
CA GLY A 361 14.00 10.09 -16.50
C GLY A 361 13.18 8.79 -16.56
N VAL A 362 12.43 8.46 -15.52
CA VAL A 362 11.48 7.33 -15.55
C VAL A 362 10.24 7.73 -16.34
N ALA A 363 9.90 6.95 -17.37
CA ALA A 363 8.67 7.15 -18.13
C ALA A 363 7.50 6.48 -17.42
N ILE A 364 6.44 7.23 -17.11
CA ILE A 364 5.28 6.72 -16.37
C ILE A 364 4.03 6.88 -17.24
N HIS A 365 3.35 5.77 -17.47
CA HIS A 365 2.17 5.69 -18.32
C HIS A 365 0.99 5.10 -17.54
N LEU A 366 0.11 5.99 -17.07
CA LEU A 366 -1.13 5.64 -16.37
C LEU A 366 -2.25 5.39 -17.38
N LYS A 367 -3.31 4.68 -16.96
CA LYS A 367 -4.42 4.27 -17.84
C LYS A 367 -3.93 3.52 -19.08
N THR A 368 -2.90 2.70 -18.92
CA THR A 368 -2.24 1.97 -20.00
C THR A 368 -1.96 0.53 -19.58
N LYS A 369 -2.37 -0.43 -20.42
CA LYS A 369 -2.14 -1.86 -20.23
C LYS A 369 -1.24 -2.43 -21.32
N VAL A 370 -0.49 -3.48 -20.99
CA VAL A 370 0.16 -4.34 -21.97
C VAL A 370 -0.86 -5.33 -22.50
N VAL A 371 -1.04 -5.39 -23.82
CA VAL A 371 -2.01 -6.30 -24.46
C VAL A 371 -1.39 -7.54 -25.07
N ASP A 372 -0.11 -7.46 -25.45
CA ASP A 372 0.65 -8.57 -26.04
C ASP A 372 2.13 -8.39 -25.71
N ALA A 373 2.83 -9.49 -25.43
CA ALA A 373 4.27 -9.51 -25.23
C ALA A 373 4.89 -10.71 -25.96
N LYS A 374 5.89 -10.46 -26.81
CA LYS A 374 6.54 -11.49 -27.64
C LYS A 374 8.04 -11.43 -27.52
N ALA A 375 8.64 -12.58 -27.25
CA ALA A 375 10.09 -12.72 -27.28
C ALA A 375 10.63 -12.53 -28.71
N GLN A 376 11.61 -11.64 -28.85
CA GLN A 376 12.37 -11.40 -30.07
C GLN A 376 13.87 -11.54 -29.80
N LYS A 377 14.69 -11.58 -30.86
CA LYS A 377 16.15 -11.69 -30.73
C LYS A 377 16.77 -10.53 -29.96
N ASN A 378 16.22 -9.33 -30.09
CA ASN A 378 16.72 -8.08 -29.52
C ASN A 378 15.99 -7.62 -28.25
N GLY A 379 15.02 -8.38 -27.74
CA GLY A 379 14.28 -8.04 -26.52
C GLY A 379 12.90 -8.66 -26.46
N ILE A 380 12.07 -8.19 -25.54
CA ILE A 380 10.63 -8.49 -25.47
C ILE A 380 9.87 -7.35 -26.13
N ALA A 381 9.21 -7.64 -27.24
CA ALA A 381 8.34 -6.69 -27.92
C ALA A 381 6.98 -6.65 -27.22
N CYS A 382 6.58 -5.47 -26.75
CA CYS A 382 5.33 -5.25 -26.03
C CYS A 382 4.41 -4.32 -26.82
N SER A 383 3.13 -4.70 -26.91
CA SER A 383 2.06 -3.85 -27.43
C SER A 383 1.26 -3.27 -26.27
N PHE A 384 0.84 -2.03 -26.41
CA PHE A 384 0.14 -1.28 -25.36
C PHE A 384 -1.21 -0.81 -25.87
N GLU A 385 -2.15 -0.62 -24.95
CA GLU A 385 -3.44 0.04 -25.20
C GLU A 385 -3.68 0.98 -24.02
N GLY A 386 -3.97 2.26 -24.29
CA GLY A 386 -4.21 3.24 -23.24
C GLY A 386 -4.16 4.68 -23.71
N ALA A 387 -4.44 5.59 -22.77
CA ALA A 387 -4.41 7.03 -23.03
C ALA A 387 -2.98 7.57 -23.23
N SER A 388 -1.98 6.87 -22.71
CA SER A 388 -0.56 7.24 -22.82
C SER A 388 0.27 6.02 -23.16
N GLU A 389 0.58 5.81 -24.44
CA GLU A 389 1.41 4.69 -24.86
C GLU A 389 2.92 5.01 -24.76
N PRO A 390 3.75 4.06 -24.30
CA PRO A 390 5.20 4.17 -24.41
C PRO A 390 5.66 4.30 -25.85
N ALA A 391 6.65 5.16 -26.08
CA ALA A 391 7.33 5.29 -27.37
C ALA A 391 8.17 4.04 -27.70
N ASP A 392 8.84 3.49 -26.68
CA ASP A 392 9.58 2.24 -26.80
C ASP A 392 8.63 1.05 -26.81
N LYS A 393 8.82 0.14 -27.77
CA LYS A 393 8.02 -1.09 -27.91
C LYS A 393 8.84 -2.37 -27.69
N VAL A 394 10.17 -2.26 -27.53
CA VAL A 394 11.06 -3.40 -27.29
C VAL A 394 11.93 -3.12 -26.07
N PHE A 395 11.91 -4.04 -25.12
CA PHE A 395 12.62 -3.92 -23.84
C PHE A 395 13.60 -5.07 -23.66
N ASP A 396 14.74 -4.83 -23.01
CA ASP A 396 15.71 -5.90 -22.75
C ASP A 396 15.14 -6.88 -21.72
N ARG A 397 14.40 -6.35 -20.73
CA ARG A 397 13.67 -7.11 -19.71
C ARG A 397 12.32 -6.48 -19.39
N VAL A 398 11.40 -7.32 -18.94
CA VAL A 398 10.05 -6.93 -18.52
C VAL A 398 9.78 -7.49 -17.13
N LEU A 399 9.59 -6.63 -16.13
CA LEU A 399 9.14 -6.99 -14.81
C LEU A 399 7.62 -6.89 -14.75
N VAL A 400 6.94 -8.00 -14.43
CA VAL A 400 5.49 -8.04 -14.22
C VAL A 400 5.21 -8.04 -12.71
N ALA A 401 4.76 -6.91 -12.19
CA ALA A 401 4.53 -6.62 -10.78
C ALA A 401 3.08 -6.17 -10.49
N VAL A 402 2.10 -6.84 -11.12
CA VAL A 402 0.67 -6.47 -11.07
C VAL A 402 -0.09 -6.96 -9.82
N GLY A 403 0.61 -7.56 -8.87
CA GLY A 403 0.03 -8.07 -7.63
C GLY A 403 0.35 -9.54 -7.36
N ARG A 404 -0.32 -10.08 -6.33
CA ARG A 404 -0.05 -11.40 -5.77
C ARG A 404 -1.35 -12.16 -5.52
N ALA A 405 -1.30 -13.48 -5.65
CA ALA A 405 -2.42 -14.39 -5.41
C ALA A 405 -2.14 -15.29 -4.19
N PRO A 406 -3.11 -15.49 -3.29
CA PRO A 406 -2.98 -16.38 -2.14
C PRO A 406 -2.92 -17.87 -2.56
N ASN A 407 -2.31 -18.71 -1.72
CA ASN A 407 -2.07 -20.13 -2.02
C ASN A 407 -3.13 -21.11 -1.44
N GLY A 408 -4.30 -20.65 -0.99
CA GLY A 408 -5.31 -21.50 -0.34
C GLY A 408 -5.76 -22.69 -1.18
N ASN A 409 -5.85 -22.52 -2.50
CA ASN A 409 -6.26 -23.59 -3.44
C ASN A 409 -5.16 -24.64 -3.72
N LYS A 410 -4.00 -24.57 -3.05
CA LYS A 410 -2.83 -25.42 -3.36
C LYS A 410 -2.49 -26.45 -2.28
N ILE A 411 -3.27 -26.50 -1.21
CA ILE A 411 -2.97 -27.31 -0.01
C ILE A 411 -4.04 -28.36 0.30
N ASP A 412 -4.98 -28.58 -0.64
CA ASP A 412 -6.14 -29.49 -0.50
C ASP A 412 -6.97 -29.21 0.77
N ALA A 413 -7.14 -27.92 1.12
CA ALA A 413 -7.81 -27.48 2.36
C ALA A 413 -9.26 -28.00 2.50
N ASP A 414 -9.91 -28.25 1.36
CA ASP A 414 -11.25 -28.84 1.28
C ASP A 414 -11.33 -30.21 1.96
N LYS A 415 -10.27 -31.03 1.88
CA LYS A 415 -10.21 -32.33 2.56
C LYS A 415 -10.23 -32.21 4.08
N ALA A 416 -9.76 -31.09 4.62
CA ALA A 416 -9.85 -30.77 6.04
C ALA A 416 -11.18 -30.12 6.43
N GLY A 417 -12.08 -29.87 5.48
CA GLY A 417 -13.33 -29.13 5.68
C GLY A 417 -13.15 -27.61 5.72
N VAL A 418 -11.95 -27.10 5.43
CA VAL A 418 -11.64 -25.66 5.42
C VAL A 418 -12.18 -25.03 4.15
N ARG A 419 -12.90 -23.93 4.28
CA ARG A 419 -13.41 -23.15 3.15
C ARG A 419 -12.28 -22.29 2.57
N VAL A 420 -12.14 -22.33 1.25
CA VAL A 420 -11.30 -21.43 0.49
C VAL A 420 -12.19 -20.67 -0.48
N GLY A 421 -12.15 -19.34 -0.45
CA GLY A 421 -12.92 -18.52 -1.38
C GLY A 421 -12.42 -18.64 -2.81
N GLU A 422 -13.22 -18.20 -3.79
CA GLU A 422 -12.91 -18.30 -5.23
C GLU A 422 -11.53 -17.73 -5.60
N ARG A 423 -11.12 -16.63 -4.93
CA ARG A 423 -9.82 -15.97 -5.13
C ARG A 423 -8.64 -16.64 -4.43
N GLY A 424 -8.87 -17.75 -3.72
CA GLY A 424 -7.86 -18.53 -3.01
C GLY A 424 -7.54 -18.09 -1.58
N PHE A 425 -8.32 -17.15 -1.01
CA PHE A 425 -8.18 -16.72 0.38
C PHE A 425 -8.91 -17.67 1.34
N ILE A 426 -8.43 -17.76 2.58
CA ILE A 426 -9.07 -18.48 3.68
C ILE A 426 -9.57 -17.44 4.68
N ASP A 427 -10.89 -17.29 4.81
CA ASP A 427 -11.48 -16.38 5.79
C ASP A 427 -11.26 -16.90 7.21
N VAL A 428 -10.98 -15.99 8.14
CA VAL A 428 -10.79 -16.30 9.56
C VAL A 428 -11.56 -15.34 10.46
N ASP A 429 -11.83 -15.77 11.69
CA ASP A 429 -12.38 -14.92 12.74
C ASP A 429 -11.30 -14.04 13.43
N ARG A 430 -11.70 -13.25 14.43
CA ARG A 430 -10.79 -12.40 15.22
C ARG A 430 -9.74 -13.20 16.02
N GLN A 431 -9.89 -14.52 16.15
CA GLN A 431 -8.92 -15.40 16.80
C GLN A 431 -8.05 -16.16 15.80
N MET A 432 -8.12 -15.79 14.51
CA MET A 432 -7.44 -16.44 13.39
C MET A 432 -7.94 -17.86 13.08
N ARG A 433 -9.10 -18.28 13.62
CA ARG A 433 -9.69 -19.59 13.32
C ARG A 433 -10.36 -19.55 11.96
N SER A 434 -10.17 -20.61 11.17
CA SER A 434 -11.00 -20.87 10.00
C SER A 434 -12.42 -21.32 10.41
N ASN A 435 -13.25 -21.74 9.46
CA ASN A 435 -14.51 -22.40 9.76
C ASN A 435 -14.36 -23.76 10.48
N VAL A 436 -13.14 -24.33 10.53
CA VAL A 436 -12.82 -25.54 11.29
C VAL A 436 -12.10 -25.12 12.58
N PRO A 437 -12.67 -25.36 13.78
CA PRO A 437 -12.22 -24.69 15.01
C PRO A 437 -10.75 -24.88 15.39
N HIS A 438 -10.15 -26.03 15.10
CA HIS A 438 -8.74 -26.35 15.42
C HIS A 438 -7.77 -26.06 14.27
N ILE A 439 -8.25 -25.42 13.19
CA ILE A 439 -7.43 -25.01 12.04
C ILE A 439 -7.49 -23.50 11.91
N PHE A 440 -6.34 -22.87 12.03
CA PHE A 440 -6.11 -21.44 11.92
C PHE A 440 -5.50 -21.10 10.57
N ALA A 441 -5.58 -19.84 10.15
CA ALA A 441 -4.84 -19.34 8.99
C ALA A 441 -4.31 -17.92 9.26
N VAL A 442 -3.13 -17.59 8.73
CA VAL A 442 -2.45 -16.30 8.98
C VAL A 442 -1.67 -15.79 7.77
N GLY A 443 -1.46 -14.48 7.70
CA GLY A 443 -0.63 -13.79 6.71
C GLY A 443 -1.35 -13.50 5.40
N ASP A 444 -0.62 -13.57 4.29
CA ASP A 444 -1.18 -13.22 2.98
C ASP A 444 -2.36 -14.12 2.56
N ILE A 445 -2.42 -15.34 3.08
CA ILE A 445 -3.44 -16.33 2.68
C ILE A 445 -4.84 -15.98 3.20
N ILE A 446 -4.95 -15.09 4.19
CA ILE A 446 -6.24 -14.71 4.79
C ILE A 446 -6.77 -13.36 4.33
N GLY A 447 -5.99 -12.58 3.58
CA GLY A 447 -6.48 -11.32 3.02
C GLY A 447 -5.45 -10.19 2.98
N GLN A 448 -5.93 -9.05 2.47
CA GLN A 448 -5.19 -7.80 2.42
C GLN A 448 -5.15 -7.11 3.80
N PRO A 449 -4.15 -6.26 4.07
CA PRO A 449 -2.95 -6.05 3.26
C PRO A 449 -1.96 -7.22 3.42
N MET A 450 -1.33 -7.64 2.32
CA MET A 450 -0.30 -8.71 2.32
C MET A 450 1.05 -8.20 2.84
N LEU A 451 1.14 -8.02 4.16
CA LEU A 451 2.29 -7.41 4.83
C LEU A 451 2.89 -8.31 5.91
N ALA A 452 4.22 -8.29 6.02
CA ALA A 452 4.97 -9.15 6.93
C ALA A 452 4.67 -8.90 8.41
N HIS A 453 4.58 -7.64 8.82
CA HIS A 453 4.25 -7.25 10.21
C HIS A 453 2.83 -7.66 10.60
N LYS A 454 1.86 -7.57 9.68
CA LYS A 454 0.53 -8.16 9.87
C LYS A 454 0.64 -9.66 10.15
N ALA A 455 1.30 -10.39 9.25
CA ALA A 455 1.48 -11.84 9.37
C ALA A 455 2.16 -12.25 10.68
N ALA A 456 3.16 -11.49 11.15
CA ALA A 456 3.83 -11.74 12.42
C ALA A 456 2.87 -11.66 13.61
N HIS A 457 2.04 -10.61 13.68
CA HIS A 457 1.08 -10.43 14.76
C HIS A 457 -0.02 -11.50 14.72
N GLU A 458 -0.56 -11.79 13.54
CA GLU A 458 -1.55 -12.85 13.33
C GLU A 458 -1.00 -14.23 13.76
N GLY A 459 0.26 -14.53 13.38
CA GLY A 459 0.94 -15.77 13.76
C GLY A 459 1.10 -15.95 15.27
N LYS A 460 1.51 -14.90 15.99
CA LYS A 460 1.60 -14.95 17.47
C LYS A 460 0.24 -15.22 18.08
N LEU A 461 -0.79 -14.49 17.62
CA LEU A 461 -2.16 -14.63 18.13
C LEU A 461 -2.70 -16.05 17.90
N ALA A 462 -2.55 -16.59 16.69
CA ALA A 462 -3.00 -17.95 16.37
C ALA A 462 -2.34 -19.00 17.27
N ALA A 463 -1.03 -18.88 17.52
CA ALA A 463 -0.31 -19.78 18.42
C ALA A 463 -0.79 -19.69 19.88
N GLU A 464 -1.08 -18.48 20.36
CA GLU A 464 -1.60 -18.25 21.72
C GLU A 464 -3.00 -18.83 21.89
N VAL A 465 -3.88 -18.62 20.91
CA VAL A 465 -5.24 -19.18 20.92
C VAL A 465 -5.20 -20.70 20.78
N ALA A 466 -4.33 -21.26 19.94
CA ALA A 466 -4.13 -22.70 19.80
C ALA A 466 -3.63 -23.34 21.10
N ALA A 467 -2.84 -22.62 21.91
CA ALA A 467 -2.41 -23.05 23.24
C ALA A 467 -3.49 -22.88 24.34
N GLY A 468 -4.67 -22.35 23.99
CA GLY A 468 -5.80 -22.18 24.91
C GLY A 468 -5.92 -20.80 25.56
N GLU A 469 -5.10 -19.80 25.16
CA GLU A 469 -5.26 -18.43 25.64
C GLU A 469 -6.54 -17.78 25.06
N LYS A 470 -7.22 -16.96 25.87
CA LYS A 470 -8.42 -16.22 25.46
C LYS A 470 -8.06 -14.85 24.89
N LYS A 471 -7.57 -14.83 23.65
CA LYS A 471 -7.14 -13.62 22.95
C LYS A 471 -7.83 -13.46 21.60
N GLU A 472 -7.84 -12.22 21.10
CA GLU A 472 -8.33 -11.88 19.77
C GLU A 472 -7.53 -10.71 19.18
N TRP A 473 -7.74 -10.46 17.89
CA TRP A 473 -7.14 -9.35 17.16
C TRP A 473 -7.77 -8.03 17.59
N ILE A 474 -6.95 -7.16 18.21
CA ILE A 474 -7.39 -5.85 18.70
C ILE A 474 -6.75 -4.67 17.98
N ALA A 475 -5.68 -4.89 17.21
CA ALA A 475 -4.98 -3.79 16.54
C ALA A 475 -5.92 -3.08 15.57
N ARG A 476 -6.01 -1.76 15.73
CA ARG A 476 -6.89 -0.87 14.96
C ARG A 476 -6.28 -0.54 13.61
N VAL A 477 -4.95 -0.47 13.52
CA VAL A 477 -4.25 -0.02 12.32
C VAL A 477 -3.08 -0.92 11.93
N ILE A 478 -2.78 -0.94 10.65
CA ILE A 478 -1.61 -1.61 10.06
C ILE A 478 -0.94 -0.59 9.14
N PRO A 479 0.31 -0.18 9.41
CA PRO A 479 1.01 0.77 8.56
C PRO A 479 1.39 0.12 7.22
N SER A 480 1.43 0.92 6.17
CA SER A 480 1.93 0.56 4.84
C SER A 480 3.07 1.50 4.47
N VAL A 481 4.11 0.94 3.84
CA VAL A 481 5.31 1.69 3.45
C VAL A 481 5.77 1.25 2.07
N ALA A 482 5.99 2.21 1.18
CA ALA A 482 6.75 2.05 -0.04
C ALA A 482 8.15 2.62 0.19
N PHE A 483 9.16 1.77 0.12
CA PHE A 483 10.56 2.15 0.36
C PHE A 483 11.22 2.72 -0.91
N THR A 484 10.47 3.50 -1.69
CA THR A 484 10.97 4.28 -2.82
C THR A 484 11.83 5.45 -2.35
N ASP A 485 12.36 6.26 -3.27
CA ASP A 485 13.03 7.52 -2.93
C ASP A 485 12.30 8.72 -3.58
N PRO A 486 11.59 9.56 -2.80
CA PRO A 486 11.34 9.45 -1.36
C PRO A 486 10.41 8.27 -0.99
N GLU A 487 10.42 7.89 0.29
CA GLU A 487 9.52 6.87 0.82
C GLU A 487 8.10 7.44 0.97
N ILE A 488 7.08 6.59 0.76
CA ILE A 488 5.68 6.91 1.08
C ILE A 488 5.25 5.98 2.21
N ALA A 489 4.81 6.53 3.34
CA ALA A 489 4.28 5.77 4.45
C ALA A 489 2.89 6.28 4.84
N TRP A 490 1.97 5.38 5.19
CA TRP A 490 0.65 5.76 5.70
C TRP A 490 0.10 4.73 6.66
N VAL A 491 -0.82 5.17 7.52
CA VAL A 491 -1.47 4.34 8.53
C VAL A 491 -2.88 4.87 8.83
N GLY A 492 -3.81 3.97 9.18
CA GLY A 492 -5.19 4.34 9.47
C GLY A 492 -5.98 4.69 8.21
N VAL A 493 -6.95 5.59 8.37
CA VAL A 493 -7.86 6.02 7.30
C VAL A 493 -7.15 7.02 6.39
N THR A 494 -7.26 6.86 5.07
CA THR A 494 -6.81 7.87 4.10
C THR A 494 -7.92 8.88 3.83
N GLU A 495 -7.62 10.06 3.29
CA GLU A 495 -8.68 11.01 2.90
C GLU A 495 -9.63 10.42 1.85
N THR A 496 -9.08 9.64 0.92
CA THR A 496 -9.85 8.92 -0.09
C THR A 496 -10.85 7.96 0.56
N GLU A 497 -10.43 7.22 1.58
CA GLU A 497 -11.32 6.34 2.35
C GLU A 497 -12.31 7.11 3.21
N ALA A 498 -11.90 8.20 3.85
CA ALA A 498 -12.76 9.04 4.68
C ALA A 498 -13.92 9.62 3.86
N LYS A 499 -13.62 10.19 2.68
CA LYS A 499 -14.62 10.67 1.72
C LYS A 499 -15.55 9.55 1.26
N ALA A 500 -15.01 8.39 0.88
CA ALA A 500 -15.82 7.25 0.44
C ALA A 500 -16.74 6.70 1.53
N LYS A 501 -16.35 6.81 2.80
CA LYS A 501 -17.13 6.37 3.98
C LYS A 501 -18.05 7.46 4.54
N GLY A 502 -17.98 8.70 4.01
CA GLY A 502 -18.75 9.84 4.53
C GLY A 502 -18.35 10.26 5.94
N LEU A 503 -17.07 10.10 6.31
CA LEU A 503 -16.56 10.53 7.61
C LEU A 503 -16.31 12.04 7.60
N SER A 504 -16.71 12.73 8.66
CA SER A 504 -16.26 14.10 8.95
C SER A 504 -14.84 14.06 9.46
N TYR A 505 -13.93 14.73 8.78
CA TYR A 505 -12.52 14.71 9.12
C TYR A 505 -11.85 16.05 8.82
N GLY A 506 -10.87 16.40 9.63
CA GLY A 506 -9.98 17.52 9.41
C GLY A 506 -8.54 17.08 9.17
N VAL A 507 -7.74 17.94 8.55
CA VAL A 507 -6.37 17.62 8.12
C VAL A 507 -5.38 18.64 8.65
N GLY A 508 -4.37 18.14 9.34
CA GLY A 508 -3.15 18.89 9.66
C GLY A 508 -2.04 18.50 8.71
N LYS A 509 -1.48 19.44 7.95
CA LYS A 509 -0.44 19.15 6.94
C LYS A 509 0.74 20.10 7.08
N PHE A 510 1.91 19.55 7.39
CA PHE A 510 3.15 20.29 7.50
C PHE A 510 4.07 20.03 6.29
N PRO A 511 4.29 21.02 5.40
CA PRO A 511 5.19 20.87 4.25
C PRO A 511 6.65 20.84 4.69
N TRP A 512 7.44 19.90 4.18
CA TRP A 512 8.87 19.82 4.52
C TRP A 512 9.69 20.94 3.88
N ALA A 513 9.12 21.71 2.96
CA ALA A 513 9.69 22.99 2.53
C ALA A 513 9.84 24.01 3.68
N ALA A 514 9.11 23.86 4.78
CA ALA A 514 9.27 24.66 6.00
C ALA A 514 10.11 23.96 7.09
N SER A 515 10.54 22.72 6.88
CA SER A 515 11.41 22.02 7.84
C SER A 515 12.86 22.42 7.64
N GLY A 516 13.46 23.07 8.65
CA GLY A 516 14.90 23.37 8.65
C GLY A 516 15.76 22.11 8.45
N ARG A 517 15.34 20.97 9.01
CA ARG A 517 16.02 19.69 8.80
C ARG A 517 15.95 19.22 7.34
N ALA A 518 14.77 19.26 6.72
CA ALA A 518 14.59 18.82 5.34
C ALA A 518 15.31 19.73 4.34
N ILE A 519 15.27 21.06 4.56
CA ILE A 519 16.07 22.04 3.82
C ILE A 519 17.57 21.70 3.93
N GLY A 520 18.04 21.47 5.16
CA GLY A 520 19.45 21.19 5.43
C GLY A 520 20.00 19.92 4.75
N ILE A 521 19.14 18.96 4.42
CA ILE A 521 19.52 17.74 3.68
C ILE A 521 19.08 17.78 2.20
N GLY A 522 18.52 18.90 1.72
CA GLY A 522 18.07 19.06 0.33
C GLY A 522 16.86 18.22 -0.08
N ARG A 523 16.01 17.80 0.87
CA ARG A 523 14.87 16.89 0.63
C ARG A 523 13.52 17.51 1.00
N THR A 524 13.21 18.65 0.40
CA THR A 524 12.03 19.48 0.71
C THR A 524 10.76 19.08 -0.04
N GLU A 525 10.83 18.09 -0.95
CA GLU A 525 9.68 17.63 -1.74
C GLU A 525 8.58 16.95 -0.92
N GLY A 526 8.88 16.63 0.35
CA GLY A 526 8.03 15.87 1.24
C GLY A 526 7.03 16.68 2.07
N PHE A 527 6.20 15.98 2.82
CA PHE A 527 5.33 16.55 3.86
C PHE A 527 4.86 15.46 4.84
N THR A 528 4.37 15.90 5.99
CA THR A 528 3.66 15.07 6.99
C THR A 528 2.20 15.50 7.07
N LYS A 529 1.27 14.55 6.95
CA LYS A 529 -0.18 14.77 6.93
C LYS A 529 -0.84 13.92 8.01
N LEU A 530 -1.60 14.54 8.90
CA LEU A 530 -2.41 13.90 9.93
C LEU A 530 -3.89 14.14 9.65
N ILE A 531 -4.72 13.14 9.93
CA ILE A 531 -6.16 13.14 9.68
C ILE A 531 -6.85 12.90 11.02
N PHE A 532 -7.69 13.84 11.42
CA PHE A 532 -8.40 13.85 12.69
C PHE A 532 -9.91 13.72 12.47
N ASP A 533 -10.59 12.99 13.36
CA ASP A 533 -12.05 12.97 13.42
C ASP A 533 -12.55 14.29 14.02
N GLU A 534 -13.38 15.05 13.30
CA GLU A 534 -13.80 16.40 13.73
C GLU A 534 -14.66 16.41 15.00
N ALA A 535 -15.31 15.30 15.34
CA ALA A 535 -16.17 15.22 16.51
C ALA A 535 -15.40 14.96 17.80
N THR A 536 -14.23 14.33 17.70
CA THR A 536 -13.45 13.84 18.85
C THR A 536 -12.02 14.34 18.90
N ASP A 537 -11.56 15.04 17.85
CA ASP A 537 -10.17 15.46 17.63
C ASP A 537 -9.14 14.33 17.66
N ARG A 538 -9.61 13.07 17.61
CA ARG A 538 -8.74 11.90 17.63
C ARG A 538 -8.10 11.68 16.28
N ILE A 539 -6.82 11.32 16.29
CA ILE A 539 -6.14 10.88 15.08
C ILE A 539 -6.76 9.57 14.58
N ILE A 540 -7.18 9.57 13.32
CA ILE A 540 -7.78 8.40 12.64
C ILE A 540 -6.97 7.93 11.44
N GLY A 541 -6.02 8.74 10.99
CA GLY A 541 -5.16 8.42 9.87
C GLY A 541 -3.98 9.36 9.73
N ALA A 542 -2.96 8.93 8.99
CA ALA A 542 -1.84 9.76 8.66
C ALA A 542 -1.08 9.26 7.43
N GLY A 543 -0.36 10.16 6.79
CA GLY A 543 0.53 9.88 5.68
C GLY A 543 1.79 10.77 5.71
N ILE A 544 2.92 10.20 5.35
CA ILE A 544 4.21 10.88 5.26
C ILE A 544 4.83 10.55 3.91
N ILE A 545 5.31 11.56 3.20
CA ILE A 545 6.12 11.41 1.99
C ILE A 545 7.46 12.12 2.21
N GLY A 546 8.55 11.38 2.10
CA GLY A 546 9.89 11.91 2.37
C GLY A 546 10.91 10.83 2.72
N VAL A 547 12.18 11.21 2.89
CA VAL A 547 13.20 10.28 3.40
C VAL A 547 12.87 9.85 4.83
N HIS A 548 13.07 8.58 5.16
CA HIS A 548 12.75 7.99 6.46
C HIS A 548 11.26 8.00 6.86
N ALA A 549 10.33 8.24 5.92
CA ALA A 549 8.90 8.24 6.21
C ALA A 549 8.43 6.91 6.86
N GLY A 550 9.01 5.79 6.46
CA GLY A 550 8.73 4.47 7.02
C GLY A 550 9.10 4.30 8.49
N ASP A 551 10.12 5.03 8.98
CA ASP A 551 10.49 5.02 10.39
C ASP A 551 9.54 5.93 11.20
N LEU A 552 9.20 7.10 10.66
CA LEU A 552 8.36 8.11 11.31
C LEU A 552 6.90 7.66 11.51
N ILE A 553 6.37 6.81 10.62
CA ILE A 553 4.97 6.36 10.70
C ILE A 553 4.66 5.55 11.97
N SER A 554 5.68 5.03 12.64
CA SER A 554 5.54 4.21 13.85
C SER A 554 4.90 4.97 15.02
N GLU A 555 5.26 6.25 15.19
CA GLU A 555 4.68 7.11 16.21
C GLU A 555 3.17 7.31 15.98
N LEU A 556 2.79 7.50 14.72
CA LEU A 556 1.41 7.73 14.30
C LEU A 556 0.55 6.47 14.42
N ALA A 557 1.13 5.31 14.14
CA ALA A 557 0.48 4.03 14.43
C ALA A 557 0.16 3.90 15.93
N LEU A 558 1.13 4.24 16.79
CA LEU A 558 0.92 4.23 18.25
C LEU A 558 -0.13 5.26 18.68
N ALA A 559 -0.07 6.49 18.16
CA ALA A 559 -1.03 7.54 18.49
C ALA A 559 -2.47 7.13 18.18
N ILE A 560 -2.71 6.47 17.04
CA ILE A 560 -4.04 5.94 16.70
C ILE A 560 -4.45 4.81 17.64
N GLU A 561 -3.55 3.87 17.97
CA GLU A 561 -3.86 2.78 18.92
C GLU A 561 -4.23 3.32 20.30
N MET A 562 -3.52 4.35 20.78
CA MET A 562 -3.79 5.02 22.05
C MET A 562 -5.03 5.93 22.00
N GLY A 563 -5.51 6.28 20.81
CA GLY A 563 -6.62 7.20 20.62
C GLY A 563 -6.29 8.63 21.00
N CYS A 564 -5.05 9.06 20.73
CA CYS A 564 -4.57 10.41 20.99
C CYS A 564 -5.40 11.46 20.24
N GLU A 565 -5.58 12.61 20.88
CA GLU A 565 -6.17 13.80 20.30
C GLU A 565 -5.08 14.67 19.65
N ALA A 566 -5.45 15.62 18.79
CA ALA A 566 -4.49 16.53 18.14
C ALA A 566 -3.58 17.25 19.15
N ALA A 567 -4.15 17.71 20.27
CA ALA A 567 -3.40 18.36 21.34
C ALA A 567 -2.38 17.44 22.05
N ASP A 568 -2.64 16.14 22.16
CA ASP A 568 -1.67 15.19 22.74
C ASP A 568 -0.38 15.15 21.90
N ILE A 569 -0.55 15.15 20.58
CA ILE A 569 0.55 15.13 19.61
C ILE A 569 1.22 16.49 19.55
N GLY A 570 0.46 17.58 19.41
CA GLY A 570 0.97 18.94 19.30
C GLY A 570 1.73 19.43 20.54
N HIS A 571 1.30 19.04 21.75
CA HIS A 571 2.00 19.41 22.99
C HIS A 571 3.20 18.52 23.33
N THR A 572 3.36 17.39 22.63
CA THR A 572 4.54 16.55 22.80
C THR A 572 5.77 17.30 22.25
N ILE A 573 6.79 17.49 23.10
CA ILE A 573 8.03 18.17 22.71
C ILE A 573 8.85 17.20 21.84
N HIS A 574 8.76 17.37 20.52
CA HIS A 574 9.58 16.64 19.57
C HIS A 574 10.99 17.24 19.50
N PRO A 575 12.05 16.43 19.26
CA PRO A 575 13.40 16.94 19.15
C PRO A 575 13.60 17.81 17.89
N HIS A 576 14.31 18.93 18.04
CA HIS A 576 14.65 19.87 16.97
C HIS A 576 16.17 19.99 16.76
N PRO A 577 16.68 20.07 15.51
CA PRO A 577 15.97 19.91 14.24
C PRO A 577 15.91 18.43 13.80
N THR A 578 14.71 17.91 13.53
CA THR A 578 14.49 16.54 13.01
C THR A 578 13.43 16.50 11.90
N LEU A 579 13.30 15.36 11.22
CA LEU A 579 12.13 15.13 10.36
C LEU A 579 10.92 14.70 11.20
N GLY A 580 11.16 14.08 12.36
CA GLY A 580 10.11 13.59 13.26
C GLY A 580 9.26 14.71 13.88
N GLU A 581 9.83 15.89 14.15
CA GLU A 581 9.06 17.04 14.66
C GLU A 581 7.95 17.52 13.72
N SER A 582 7.99 17.15 12.42
CA SER A 582 6.90 17.42 11.50
C SER A 582 5.59 16.73 11.87
N VAL A 583 5.62 15.70 12.72
CA VAL A 583 4.43 15.07 13.32
C VAL A 583 3.74 16.04 14.27
N GLY A 584 4.45 16.55 15.28
CA GLY A 584 3.96 17.60 16.17
C GLY A 584 3.48 18.84 15.42
N MET A 585 4.30 19.34 14.48
CA MET A 585 3.95 20.53 13.70
C MET A 585 2.71 20.32 12.81
N ALA A 586 2.48 19.11 12.28
CA ALA A 586 1.25 18.82 11.53
C ALA A 586 0.01 18.82 12.44
N ALA A 587 0.15 18.38 13.70
CA ALA A 587 -0.93 18.52 14.69
C ALA A 587 -1.17 19.99 15.07
N GLU A 588 -0.10 20.78 15.27
CA GLU A 588 -0.21 22.23 15.52
C GLU A 588 -0.84 23.00 14.35
N VAL A 589 -0.63 22.54 13.11
CA VAL A 589 -1.32 23.08 11.92
C VAL A 589 -2.83 22.88 12.03
N TYR A 590 -3.28 21.69 12.47
CA TYR A 590 -4.70 21.41 12.68
C TYR A 590 -5.28 22.23 13.84
N GLU A 591 -4.57 22.31 14.96
CA GLU A 591 -4.98 23.10 16.15
C GLU A 591 -4.92 24.62 15.94
N GLY A 592 -4.24 25.08 14.88
CA GLY A 592 -4.02 26.49 14.61
C GLY A 592 -3.06 27.16 15.60
N THR A 593 -2.12 26.39 16.16
CA THR A 593 -1.09 26.86 17.10
C THR A 593 0.30 26.96 16.48
N ILE A 594 0.47 26.47 15.24
CA ILE A 594 1.76 26.45 14.54
C ILE A 594 2.36 27.86 14.42
N THR A 595 3.65 27.98 14.75
CA THR A 595 4.40 29.24 14.64
C THR A 595 5.40 29.26 13.49
N ASP A 596 5.78 28.10 12.97
CA ASP A 596 6.73 27.96 11.85
C ASP A 596 6.09 28.14 10.48
N LEU A 597 4.76 28.29 10.43
CA LEU A 597 3.97 28.56 9.24
C LEU A 597 3.01 29.71 9.51
N TYR A 598 2.82 30.58 8.51
CA TYR A 598 1.74 31.57 8.57
C TYR A 598 0.46 30.98 7.98
N ILE A 599 -0.48 30.60 8.85
CA ILE A 599 -1.80 30.10 8.45
C ILE A 599 -2.85 31.04 9.04
N PRO A 600 -3.45 31.94 8.22
CA PRO A 600 -4.49 32.82 8.72
C PRO A 600 -5.69 31.97 9.18
N LYS A 601 -6.22 32.27 10.36
CA LYS A 601 -7.45 31.62 10.85
C LYS A 601 -8.55 31.77 9.79
N ARG A 602 -9.13 30.64 9.35
CA ARG A 602 -10.36 30.66 8.55
C ARG A 602 -11.40 31.48 9.34
N LYS A 603 -11.89 32.55 8.74
CA LYS A 603 -12.86 33.48 9.36
C LYS A 603 -14.25 32.87 9.44
#